data_AF-A0AAE2TIE8-F1
#
_entry.id   AF-A0AAE2TIE8-F1
#
_cell.length_a   1.000
_cell.length_b   1.000
_cell.length_c   1.000
_cell.angle_alpha   90.00
_cell.angle_beta   90.00
_cell.angle_gamma   90.00
#
_symmetry.space_group_name_H-M   'P 1'
#
loop_
_entity.id
_entity.type
_entity.pdbx_description
1 polymer ?
#
loop_
_entity_poly.entity_id
_entity_poly.type
_entity_poly.pdbx_seq_one_letter_code
_entity_poly.pdbx_strand_id
1 'polypeptide(L)'
;MNTPLNLQKESLRAIGNLDVINPLKFNSIYSCDLGSKDTFSQLMNDLEFETVLIEVMASPSFIEGWKKKVEKKMIHMNTISKKLIHIECGLTKEELMADHLLDELYFLASINDFVVIIENPSNNKSYMNLDTQKVDVNTEYNEKIMWFEYDAADLYIIA
;
A
#
# COMPACT_ATOMS: atom_id res chain seq x y z
N MET A 1 -8.14 13.14 -22.68
CA MET A 1 -8.31 14.12 -21.60
C MET A 1 -8.27 13.31 -20.32
N ASN A 2 -7.21 13.41 -19.52
CA ASN A 2 -7.14 12.70 -18.24
C ASN A 2 -8.12 13.41 -17.30
N THR A 3 -9.15 12.70 -16.86
CA THR A 3 -10.00 13.17 -15.77
C THR A 3 -9.09 13.29 -14.55
N PRO A 4 -9.04 14.46 -13.88
CA PRO A 4 -8.28 14.55 -12.64
C PRO A 4 -8.81 13.50 -11.67
N LEU A 5 -7.90 12.77 -11.05
CA LEU A 5 -8.25 11.78 -10.06
C LEU A 5 -8.98 12.46 -8.90
N ASN A 6 -10.24 12.06 -8.68
CA ASN A 6 -11.12 12.69 -7.69
C ASN A 6 -10.76 12.20 -6.29
N LEU A 7 -9.74 12.82 -5.68
CA LEU A 7 -9.48 12.67 -4.25
C LEU A 7 -10.59 13.35 -3.47
N GLN A 8 -11.34 12.57 -2.69
CA GLN A 8 -12.39 13.07 -1.81
C GLN A 8 -11.85 13.09 -0.39
N LYS A 9 -12.05 14.20 0.34
CA LYS A 9 -11.63 14.26 1.74
C LYS A 9 -12.56 13.39 2.58
N GLU A 10 -11.97 12.54 3.40
CA GLU A 10 -12.69 11.58 4.22
C GLU A 10 -12.56 11.84 5.72
N SER A 11 -13.32 11.06 6.49
CA SER A 11 -13.20 10.94 7.93
C SER A 11 -12.83 9.51 8.30
N LEU A 12 -12.03 9.32 9.35
CA LEU A 12 -11.75 7.99 9.91
C LEU A 12 -13.01 7.16 10.17
N ARG A 13 -14.13 7.81 10.52
CA ARG A 13 -15.40 7.13 10.82
C ARG A 13 -16.11 6.59 9.58
N ALA A 14 -15.70 7.01 8.38
CA ALA A 14 -16.29 6.60 7.11
C ALA A 14 -15.52 5.48 6.41
N ILE A 15 -14.34 5.10 6.93
CA ILE A 15 -13.50 4.04 6.37
C ILE A 15 -14.06 2.69 6.79
N GLY A 16 -14.28 1.78 5.83
CA GLY A 16 -14.69 0.41 6.11
C GLY A 16 -13.51 -0.43 6.60
N ASN A 17 -12.38 -0.37 5.91
CA ASN A 17 -11.20 -1.18 6.19
C ASN A 17 -10.14 -0.49 7.08
N LEU A 18 -10.38 -0.44 8.39
CA LEU A 18 -9.39 -0.04 9.40
C LEU A 18 -8.57 -1.22 9.97
N ASP A 19 -8.72 -2.41 9.39
CA ASP A 19 -7.97 -3.59 9.83
C ASP A 19 -6.55 -3.64 9.30
N VAL A 20 -6.24 -2.81 8.31
CA VAL A 20 -4.91 -2.70 7.69
C VAL A 20 -4.01 -1.70 8.42
N ILE A 21 -4.59 -0.64 9.01
CA ILE A 21 -3.86 0.47 9.60
C ILE A 21 -4.22 0.73 11.06
N ASN A 22 -3.27 1.26 11.82
CA ASN A 22 -3.47 1.81 13.15
C ASN A 22 -3.22 3.33 13.13
N PRO A 23 -4.27 4.16 13.06
CA PRO A 23 -4.13 5.62 12.91
C PRO A 23 -3.71 6.28 14.22
N LEU A 24 -2.40 6.50 14.41
CA LEU A 24 -1.84 7.14 15.60
C LEU A 24 -1.77 8.67 15.46
N LYS A 25 -1.19 9.16 14.36
CA LYS A 25 -1.01 10.58 14.08
C LYS A 25 -0.98 10.83 12.57
N PHE A 26 -1.87 11.70 12.11
CA PHE A 26 -2.01 12.10 10.71
C PHE A 26 -2.74 13.45 10.63
N ASN A 27 -2.66 14.11 9.47
CA ASN A 27 -3.31 15.40 9.24
C ASN A 27 -4.66 15.26 8.55
N SER A 28 -4.72 14.40 7.54
CA SER A 28 -5.88 14.27 6.66
C SER A 28 -5.93 12.89 6.02
N ILE A 29 -7.15 12.46 5.72
CA ILE A 29 -7.42 11.26 4.94
C ILE A 29 -8.25 11.62 3.71
N TYR A 30 -7.96 10.92 2.63
CA TYR A 30 -8.66 11.00 1.35
C TYR A 30 -9.07 9.61 0.88
N SER A 31 -10.15 9.54 0.11
CA SER A 31 -10.54 8.37 -0.68
C SER A 31 -10.41 8.67 -2.16
N CYS A 32 -10.21 7.60 -2.94
CA CYS A 32 -10.19 7.61 -4.38
C CYS A 32 -10.96 6.40 -4.88
N ASP A 33 -12.04 6.62 -5.62
CA ASP A 33 -12.69 5.57 -6.41
C ASP A 33 -11.75 5.16 -7.54
N LEU A 34 -11.23 3.94 -7.45
CA LEU A 34 -10.37 3.39 -8.48
C LEU A 34 -11.22 2.89 -9.64
N GLY A 35 -12.26 2.09 -9.36
CA GLY A 35 -13.12 1.44 -10.36
C GLY A 35 -12.43 0.49 -11.34
N SER A 36 -11.10 0.56 -11.49
CA SER A 36 -10.26 -0.25 -12.35
C SER A 36 -8.77 -0.13 -11.99
N LYS A 37 -7.99 -1.11 -12.43
CA LYS A 37 -6.52 -1.10 -12.38
C LYS A 37 -5.92 0.10 -13.11
N ASP A 38 -6.52 0.54 -14.22
CA ASP A 38 -5.97 1.63 -15.03
C ASP A 38 -6.01 2.97 -14.30
N THR A 39 -7.07 3.20 -13.51
CA THR A 39 -7.17 4.39 -12.63
C THR A 39 -6.09 4.36 -11.55
N PHE A 40 -5.83 3.19 -10.96
CA PHE A 40 -4.74 3.04 -9.98
C PHE A 40 -3.37 3.33 -10.62
N SER A 41 -3.13 2.79 -11.82
CA SER A 41 -1.91 3.08 -12.57
C SER A 41 -1.73 4.56 -12.88
N GLN A 42 -2.80 5.24 -13.29
CA GLN A 42 -2.79 6.67 -13.53
C GLN A 42 -2.50 7.46 -12.24
N LEU A 43 -3.12 7.07 -11.12
CA LEU A 43 -2.87 7.70 -9.82
C LEU A 43 -1.41 7.60 -9.39
N MET A 44 -0.86 6.39 -9.42
CA MET A 44 0.54 6.18 -9.03
C MET A 44 1.51 6.92 -9.96
N ASN A 45 1.16 7.09 -11.24
CA ASN A 45 1.93 7.89 -12.17
C ASN A 45 1.87 9.40 -11.85
N ASP A 46 0.70 9.90 -11.43
CA ASP A 46 0.47 11.32 -11.15
C ASP A 46 1.00 11.75 -9.77
N LEU A 47 1.17 10.83 -8.82
CA LEU A 47 1.71 11.11 -7.49
C LEU A 47 3.20 11.45 -7.54
N GLU A 48 3.60 12.53 -6.86
CA GLU A 48 5.01 12.96 -6.77
C GLU A 48 5.72 12.24 -5.61
N PHE A 49 6.47 11.19 -5.93
CA PHE A 49 7.34 10.48 -4.99
C PHE A 49 8.58 9.91 -5.70
N GLU A 50 9.67 9.74 -4.95
CA GLU A 50 10.94 9.18 -5.45
C GLU A 50 11.03 7.69 -5.13
N THR A 51 10.68 7.33 -3.90
CA THR A 51 10.76 5.97 -3.38
C THR A 51 9.46 5.56 -2.71
N VAL A 52 9.27 4.26 -2.60
CA VAL A 52 8.11 3.63 -1.96
C VAL A 52 8.57 2.49 -1.08
N LEU A 53 7.93 2.34 0.08
CA LEU A 53 7.93 1.10 0.86
C LEU A 53 6.59 0.41 0.65
N ILE A 54 6.62 -0.88 0.38
CA ILE A 54 5.41 -1.69 0.21
C ILE A 54 5.41 -2.77 1.27
N GLU A 55 4.30 -2.86 1.98
CA GLU A 55 4.00 -3.91 2.93
C GLU A 55 2.92 -4.81 2.33
N VAL A 56 3.26 -6.08 2.06
CA VAL A 56 2.30 -7.09 1.59
C VAL A 56 2.20 -8.19 2.63
N MET A 57 0.98 -8.52 3.03
CA MET A 57 0.74 -9.71 3.85
C MET A 57 -0.32 -10.60 3.19
N ALA A 58 0.11 -11.79 2.78
CA ALA A 58 -0.70 -12.70 1.98
C ALA A 58 -0.35 -14.16 2.27
N SER A 59 -1.19 -15.08 1.79
CA SER A 59 -0.89 -16.50 1.91
C SER A 59 0.35 -16.90 1.10
N PRO A 60 1.11 -17.93 1.51
CA PRO A 60 2.30 -18.37 0.80
C PRO A 60 2.07 -18.64 -0.70
N SER A 61 0.89 -19.17 -1.06
CA SER A 61 0.57 -19.45 -2.47
C SER A 61 0.30 -18.19 -3.31
N PHE A 62 -0.25 -17.13 -2.71
CA PHE A 62 -0.55 -15.88 -3.43
C PHE A 62 0.69 -14.98 -3.53
N ILE A 63 1.54 -14.97 -2.50
CA ILE A 63 2.69 -14.06 -2.44
C ILE A 63 3.92 -14.57 -3.22
N GLU A 64 3.98 -15.85 -3.58
CA GLU A 64 5.17 -16.45 -4.20
C GLU A 64 5.53 -15.82 -5.57
N GLY A 65 4.52 -15.38 -6.33
CA GLY A 65 4.73 -14.65 -7.59
C GLY A 65 5.38 -13.29 -7.34
N TRP A 66 4.75 -12.49 -6.48
CA TRP A 66 5.24 -11.18 -6.06
C TRP A 66 6.66 -11.25 -5.50
N LYS A 67 6.89 -12.17 -4.56
CA LYS A 67 8.18 -12.42 -3.91
C LYS A 67 9.31 -12.61 -4.91
N LYS A 68 9.09 -13.38 -5.98
CA LYS A 68 10.12 -13.63 -7.01
C LYS A 68 10.49 -12.36 -7.77
N LYS A 69 9.53 -11.46 -8.00
CA LYS A 69 9.79 -10.20 -8.69
C LYS A 69 10.54 -9.20 -7.81
N VAL A 70 10.23 -9.17 -6.52
CA VAL A 70 10.82 -8.22 -5.57
C VAL A 70 11.99 -8.77 -4.76
N GLU A 71 12.48 -9.98 -5.04
CA GLU A 71 13.47 -10.69 -4.21
C GLU A 71 14.72 -9.84 -3.91
N LYS A 72 15.24 -9.11 -4.90
CA LYS A 72 16.43 -8.25 -4.75
C LYS A 72 16.14 -6.90 -4.08
N LYS A 73 14.88 -6.59 -3.85
CA LYS A 73 14.34 -5.33 -3.31
C LYS A 73 13.64 -5.52 -1.96
N MET A 74 13.54 -6.77 -1.53
CA MET A 74 12.97 -7.16 -0.26
C MET A 74 13.90 -6.73 0.88
N ILE A 75 13.35 -6.01 1.84
CA ILE A 75 14.05 -5.54 3.03
C ILE A 75 13.88 -6.58 4.14
N HIS A 76 12.64 -6.99 4.39
CA HIS A 76 12.31 -8.02 5.37
C HIS A 76 11.25 -8.99 4.85
N MET A 77 11.28 -10.20 5.39
CA MET A 77 10.24 -11.21 5.19
C MET A 77 9.99 -11.93 6.51
N ASN A 78 8.76 -11.86 7.00
CA ASN A 78 8.36 -12.46 8.27
C ASN A 78 7.27 -13.51 8.05
N THR A 79 7.48 -14.71 8.59
CA THR A 79 6.42 -15.72 8.65
C THR A 79 5.53 -15.42 9.86
N ILE A 80 4.38 -14.78 9.63
CA ILE A 80 3.42 -14.42 10.68
C ILE A 80 2.71 -15.68 11.20
N SER A 81 2.35 -16.59 10.29
CA SER A 81 1.80 -17.90 10.63
C SER A 81 2.04 -18.90 9.49
N LYS A 82 1.62 -20.17 9.68
CA LYS A 82 1.64 -21.16 8.59
C LYS A 82 0.82 -20.75 7.36
N LYS A 83 -0.09 -19.78 7.51
CA LYS A 83 -1.00 -19.33 6.45
C LYS A 83 -0.68 -17.95 5.92
N LEU A 84 0.31 -17.25 6.48
CA LEU A 84 0.46 -15.81 6.27
C LEU A 84 1.93 -15.41 6.32
N ILE A 85 2.39 -14.80 5.24
CA ILE A 85 3.74 -14.25 5.10
C ILE A 85 3.60 -12.75 4.91
N HIS A 86 4.42 -12.01 5.63
CA HIS A 86 4.62 -10.58 5.45
C HIS A 86 5.91 -10.35 4.69
N ILE A 87 5.85 -9.50 3.67
CA ILE A 87 6.99 -9.03 2.87
C ILE A 87 7.00 -7.51 2.92
N GLU A 88 8.15 -6.96 3.28
CA GLU A 88 8.48 -5.55 3.20
C GLU A 88 9.47 -5.36 2.05
N CYS A 89 9.16 -4.50 1.08
CA CYS A 89 10.07 -4.20 -0.03
C CYS A 89 10.15 -2.70 -0.35
N GLY A 90 11.37 -2.24 -0.67
CA GLY A 90 11.64 -0.86 -1.04
C GLY A 90 11.94 -0.73 -2.53
N LEU A 91 11.26 0.18 -3.22
CA LEU A 91 11.40 0.41 -4.66
C LEU A 91 11.53 1.90 -4.96
N THR A 92 12.21 2.23 -6.06
CA THR A 92 12.06 3.55 -6.71
C THR A 92 10.73 3.60 -7.46
N LYS A 93 10.23 4.81 -7.75
CA LYS A 93 9.04 4.97 -8.60
C LYS A 93 9.21 4.26 -9.95
N GLU A 94 10.37 4.40 -10.58
CA GLU A 94 10.68 3.76 -11.87
C GLU A 94 10.57 2.24 -11.79
N GLU A 95 11.09 1.63 -10.72
CA GLU A 95 11.00 0.19 -10.49
C GLU A 95 9.57 -0.26 -10.22
N LEU A 96 8.81 0.48 -9.40
CA LEU A 96 7.40 0.18 -9.14
C LEU A 96 6.56 0.17 -10.42
N MET A 97 6.79 1.16 -11.28
CA MET A 97 6.05 1.31 -12.53
C MET A 97 6.52 0.34 -13.62
N ALA A 98 7.64 -0.35 -13.41
CA ALA A 98 8.17 -1.38 -14.29
C ALA A 98 7.60 -2.79 -13.98
N ASP A 99 7.84 -3.74 -14.88
CA ASP A 99 7.67 -5.19 -14.68
C ASP A 99 6.30 -5.68 -14.16
N HIS A 100 5.24 -4.90 -14.45
CA HIS A 100 3.87 -5.19 -14.02
C HIS A 100 3.76 -5.36 -12.49
N LEU A 101 4.63 -4.72 -11.70
CA LEU A 101 4.55 -4.80 -10.24
C LEU A 101 3.26 -4.16 -9.73
N LEU A 102 2.93 -2.98 -10.27
CA LEU A 102 1.70 -2.28 -9.90
C LEU A 102 0.44 -3.11 -10.17
N ASP A 103 0.45 -3.90 -11.25
CA ASP A 103 -0.65 -4.79 -11.61
C ASP A 103 -0.85 -5.91 -10.58
N GLU A 104 0.25 -6.46 -10.05
CA GLU A 104 0.21 -7.49 -9.03
C GLU A 104 -0.23 -6.95 -7.67
N LEU A 105 0.18 -5.74 -7.30
CA LEU A 105 -0.31 -5.08 -6.09
C LEU A 105 -1.82 -4.88 -6.14
N TYR A 106 -2.32 -4.38 -7.28
CA TYR A 106 -3.75 -4.23 -7.48
C TYR A 106 -4.48 -5.58 -7.42
N PHE A 107 -3.92 -6.63 -8.02
CA PHE A 107 -4.50 -7.97 -7.94
C PHE A 107 -4.55 -8.49 -6.50
N LEU A 108 -3.47 -8.38 -5.74
CA LEU A 108 -3.42 -8.79 -4.32
C LEU A 108 -4.45 -8.02 -3.50
N ALA A 109 -4.53 -6.70 -3.67
CA ALA A 109 -5.54 -5.88 -3.02
C ALA A 109 -6.97 -6.32 -3.41
N SER A 110 -7.22 -6.65 -4.67
CA SER A 110 -8.55 -7.06 -5.16
C SER A 110 -9.03 -8.40 -4.62
N ILE A 111 -8.13 -9.24 -4.13
CA ILE A 111 -8.47 -10.49 -3.42
C ILE A 111 -8.48 -10.31 -1.90
N ASN A 112 -8.49 -9.06 -1.43
CA ASN A 112 -8.54 -8.66 -0.01
C ASN A 112 -7.31 -9.04 0.81
N ASP A 113 -6.15 -9.24 0.16
CA ASP A 113 -4.89 -9.36 0.88
C ASP A 113 -4.43 -7.98 1.39
N PHE A 114 -3.62 -7.99 2.44
CA PHE A 114 -3.07 -6.78 3.02
C PHE A 114 -2.03 -6.18 2.07
N VAL A 115 -2.30 -4.97 1.59
CA VAL A 115 -1.37 -4.19 0.76
C VAL A 115 -1.36 -2.75 1.29
N VAL A 116 -0.19 -2.30 1.72
CA VAL A 116 0.05 -0.91 2.12
C VAL A 116 1.22 -0.36 1.33
N ILE A 117 1.06 0.87 0.84
CA ILE A 117 2.04 1.57 0.01
C ILE A 117 2.39 2.88 0.73
N ILE A 118 3.67 3.11 1.01
CA ILE A 118 4.15 4.26 1.76
C ILE A 118 5.09 5.06 0.86
N GLU A 119 4.70 6.27 0.50
CA GLU A 119 5.51 7.19 -0.31
C GLU A 119 6.59 7.86 0.54
N ASN A 120 7.80 7.92 -0.02
CA ASN A 120 8.97 8.57 0.58
C ASN A 120 9.13 8.21 2.08
N PRO A 121 9.21 6.92 2.42
CA PRO A 121 9.26 6.46 3.80
C PRO A 121 10.45 7.08 4.56
N SER A 122 10.23 7.50 5.81
CA SER A 122 11.31 7.87 6.73
C SER A 122 12.32 6.74 6.90
N ASN A 123 13.60 7.08 6.77
CA ASN A 123 14.70 6.12 6.92
C ASN A 123 14.68 5.44 8.30
N ASN A 124 14.89 4.13 8.31
CA ASN A 124 14.96 3.28 9.52
C ASN A 124 13.69 3.30 10.40
N LYS A 125 12.55 3.71 9.85
CA LYS A 125 11.25 3.60 10.53
C LYS A 125 10.63 2.25 10.24
N SER A 126 10.20 1.56 11.30
CA SER A 126 9.37 0.37 11.16
C SER A 126 7.90 0.80 11.19
N TYR A 127 7.17 0.46 10.14
CA TYR A 127 5.75 0.79 10.00
C TYR A 127 4.86 -0.35 10.45
N MET A 128 5.24 -1.59 10.12
CA MET A 128 4.50 -2.77 10.47
C MET A 128 4.60 -3.11 11.96
N ASN A 129 3.47 -3.07 12.66
CA ASN A 129 3.35 -3.48 14.05
C ASN A 129 2.97 -4.97 14.09
N LEU A 130 3.94 -5.85 14.40
CA LEU A 130 3.75 -7.30 14.36
C LEU A 130 2.77 -7.83 15.43
N ASP A 131 2.57 -7.10 16.53
CA ASP A 131 1.62 -7.50 17.58
C ASP A 131 0.17 -7.30 17.15
N THR A 132 -0.10 -6.17 16.48
CA THR A 132 -1.44 -5.83 15.98
C THR A 132 -1.69 -6.32 14.56
N GLN A 133 -0.62 -6.66 13.83
CA GLN A 133 -0.62 -6.98 12.40
C GLN A 133 -1.15 -5.83 11.52
N LYS A 134 -0.91 -4.58 11.94
CA LYS A 134 -1.32 -3.37 11.23
C LYS A 134 -0.12 -2.47 10.95
N VAL A 135 -0.25 -1.58 9.97
CA VAL A 135 0.71 -0.48 9.79
C VAL A 135 0.37 0.67 10.74
N ASP A 136 1.32 1.04 11.61
CA ASP A 136 1.21 2.19 12.50
C ASP A 136 1.37 3.48 11.67
N VAL A 137 0.27 4.23 11.53
CA VAL A 137 0.25 5.51 10.82
C VAL A 137 0.62 6.62 11.78
N ASN A 138 1.88 7.04 11.69
CA ASN A 138 2.41 8.22 12.34
C ASN A 138 3.11 9.06 11.27
N THR A 139 2.35 9.81 10.48
CA THR A 139 2.90 10.50 9.30
C THR A 139 3.89 11.58 9.73
N GLU A 140 5.11 11.47 9.24
CA GLU A 140 6.13 12.50 9.30
C GLU A 140 6.11 13.33 8.00
N TYR A 141 6.90 14.40 7.94
CA TYR A 141 6.83 15.38 6.84
C TYR A 141 6.91 14.69 5.46
N ASN A 142 5.86 14.89 4.64
CA ASN A 142 5.70 14.39 3.25
C ASN A 142 5.39 12.88 3.06
N GLU A 143 5.23 12.09 4.13
CA GLU A 143 4.80 10.70 3.99
C GLU A 143 3.33 10.63 3.57
N LYS A 144 3.02 9.76 2.60
CA LYS A 144 1.65 9.33 2.32
C LYS A 144 1.56 7.84 2.47
N ILE A 145 0.58 7.37 3.23
CA ILE A 145 0.32 5.93 3.40
C ILE A 145 -0.99 5.62 2.69
N MET A 146 -0.97 4.60 1.84
CA MET A 146 -2.09 4.21 1.00
C MET A 146 -2.45 2.76 1.23
N TRP A 147 -3.75 2.48 1.29
CA TRP A 147 -4.28 1.11 1.40
C TRP A 147 -5.64 1.04 0.75
N PHE A 148 -6.08 -0.17 0.46
CA PHE A 148 -7.31 -0.42 -0.29
C PHE A 148 -8.49 -0.72 0.64
N GLU A 149 -9.67 -0.26 0.25
CA GLU A 149 -10.93 -0.84 0.70
C GLU A 149 -11.07 -2.26 0.12
N TYR A 150 -11.98 -3.06 0.68
CA TYR A 150 -12.25 -4.40 0.16
C TYR A 150 -12.52 -4.40 -1.36
N ASP A 151 -12.07 -5.46 -2.03
CA ASP A 151 -12.11 -5.70 -3.48
C ASP A 151 -11.35 -4.65 -4.33
N ALA A 152 -10.52 -3.81 -3.71
CA ALA A 152 -9.75 -2.73 -4.36
C ALA A 152 -10.61 -1.73 -5.14
N ALA A 153 -11.88 -1.57 -4.74
CA ALA A 153 -12.78 -0.58 -5.35
C ALA A 153 -12.35 0.85 -5.05
N ASP A 154 -11.95 1.10 -3.80
CA ASP A 154 -11.47 2.39 -3.32
C ASP A 154 -10.04 2.28 -2.77
N LEU A 155 -9.28 3.36 -2.93
CA LEU A 155 -7.99 3.56 -2.26
C LEU A 155 -8.13 4.68 -1.23
N TYR A 156 -7.69 4.42 -0.02
CA TYR A 156 -7.51 5.44 1.00
C TYR A 156 -6.07 5.94 1.01
N ILE A 157 -5.91 7.24 1.25
CA ILE A 157 -4.63 7.93 1.34
C ILE A 157 -4.63 8.76 2.62
N ILE A 158 -3.66 8.53 3.50
CA ILE A 158 -3.47 9.30 4.73
C ILE A 158 -2.13 10.04 4.70
N ALA A 159 -2.13 11.31 5.10
CA ALA A 159 -0.98 12.23 5.13
C ALA A 159 -1.04 13.12 6.39
#